data_AF-A0A507WEA3-F1
#
_entry.id   AF-A0A507WEA3-F1
#
_cell.length_a   1.000
_cell.length_b   1.000
_cell.length_c   1.000
_cell.angle_alpha   90.00
_cell.angle_beta   90.00
_cell.angle_gamma   90.00
#
_symmetry.space_group_name_H-M   'P 1'
#
loop_
_entity.id
_entity.type
_entity.pdbx_description
1 polymer ?
#
loop_
_entity_poly.entity_id
_entity_poly.type
_entity_poly.pdbx_seq_one_letter_code
_entity_poly.pdbx_strand_id
1 'polypeptide(L)'
;MSRFTVASNGDLTTTLARVEQTITSKGGSFSGDTTQGQFSGVTPVGKVKGKYTVNANKDIEITITDKPFIAPMAIIENKIRDYFA
;
A
#
# COMPACT_ATOMS: atom_id res chain seq x y z
N MET A 1 -14.36 3.76 -3.52
CA MET A 1 -13.04 3.31 -4.03
C MET A 1 -12.19 4.54 -4.28
N SER A 2 -11.13 4.71 -3.50
CA SER A 2 -10.20 5.84 -3.63
C SER A 2 -8.88 5.35 -4.18
N ARG A 3 -8.26 6.12 -5.07
CA ARG A 3 -6.97 5.80 -5.69
C ARG A 3 -6.01 6.97 -5.56
N PHE A 4 -4.73 6.68 -5.40
CA PHE A 4 -3.66 7.68 -5.37
C PHE A 4 -2.36 7.04 -5.85
N THR A 5 -1.43 7.88 -6.28
CA THR A 5 -0.14 7.43 -6.82
C THR A 5 0.99 7.74 -5.86
N VAL A 6 1.93 6.80 -5.75
CA VAL A 6 3.16 6.92 -4.97
C VAL A 6 4.35 6.70 -5.89
N ALA A 7 5.32 7.60 -5.84
CA ALA A 7 6.55 7.47 -6.62
C ALA A 7 7.44 6.38 -6.00
N SER A 8 7.96 5.46 -6.82
CA SER A 8 9.00 4.52 -6.36
C SER A 8 10.36 5.22 -6.44
N ASN A 9 10.89 5.67 -5.30
CA ASN A 9 12.25 6.24 -5.26
C ASN A 9 13.27 5.09 -5.22
N GLY A 10 13.74 4.65 -6.39
CA GLY A 10 14.81 3.66 -6.52
C GLY A 10 14.37 2.31 -7.10
N ASP A 11 14.96 1.22 -6.61
CA ASP A 11 14.62 -0.13 -7.06
C ASP A 11 13.26 -0.58 -6.53
N LEU A 12 12.37 -0.92 -7.46
CA LEU A 12 10.99 -1.26 -7.18
C LEU A 12 10.87 -2.57 -6.38
N THR A 13 11.70 -3.56 -6.73
CA THR A 13 11.72 -4.87 -6.05
C THR A 13 12.07 -4.72 -4.58
N THR A 14 13.12 -3.96 -4.29
CA THR A 14 13.58 -3.66 -2.93
C THR A 14 12.54 -2.86 -2.15
N THR A 15 11.89 -1.89 -2.81
CA THR A 15 10.83 -1.09 -2.21
C THR A 15 9.62 -1.94 -1.83
N LEU A 16 9.13 -2.76 -2.76
CA LEU A 16 8.00 -3.66 -2.52
C LEU A 16 8.32 -4.70 -1.44
N ALA A 17 9.53 -5.26 -1.41
CA ALA A 17 9.96 -6.18 -0.36
C ALA A 17 9.97 -5.51 1.03
N ARG A 18 10.42 -4.25 1.14
CA ARG A 18 10.36 -3.49 2.40
C ARG A 18 8.92 -3.23 2.84
N VAL A 19 8.06 -2.86 1.90
CA VAL A 19 6.63 -2.61 2.16
C VAL A 19 5.94 -3.89 2.63
N GLU A 20 6.18 -5.01 1.95
CA GLU A 20 5.71 -6.35 2.32
C GLU A 20 6.13 -6.70 3.75
N GLN A 21 7.42 -6.58 4.06
CA GLN A 21 7.96 -6.86 5.40
C GLN A 21 7.32 -5.97 6.46
N THR A 22 7.12 -4.68 6.17
CA THR A 22 6.52 -3.73 7.10
C THR A 22 5.05 -4.04 7.37
N ILE A 23 4.29 -4.41 6.34
CA ILE A 23 2.87 -4.76 6.46
C ILE A 23 2.70 -6.08 7.22
N THR A 24 3.47 -7.11 6.85
CA THR A 24 3.41 -8.44 7.48
C THR A 24 3.86 -8.40 8.94
N SER A 25 4.91 -7.63 9.27
CA SER A 25 5.38 -7.45 10.65
C SER A 25 4.34 -6.79 11.56
N LYS A 26 3.39 -6.05 10.99
CA LYS A 26 2.27 -5.41 11.72
C LYS A 26 1.00 -6.26 11.73
N GLY A 27 1.09 -7.54 11.35
CA GLY A 27 -0.04 -8.48 11.31
C GLY A 27 -0.95 -8.30 10.09
N GLY A 28 -0.49 -7.57 9.07
CA GLY A 28 -1.14 -7.48 7.77
C GLY A 28 -0.73 -8.62 6.84
N SER A 29 -1.15 -8.51 5.57
CA SER A 29 -0.74 -9.43 4.51
C SER A 29 -0.46 -8.65 3.25
N PHE A 30 0.54 -9.08 2.49
CA PHE A 30 0.91 -8.51 1.21
C PHE A 30 1.19 -9.66 0.25
N SER A 31 0.73 -9.55 -0.99
CA SER A 31 0.91 -10.57 -2.01
C SER A 31 0.90 -9.91 -3.38
N GLY A 32 1.97 -10.10 -4.16
CA GLY A 32 2.09 -9.51 -5.48
C GLY A 32 3.49 -9.63 -6.05
N ASP A 33 3.70 -8.96 -7.18
CA ASP A 33 4.96 -8.88 -7.90
C ASP A 33 5.32 -7.41 -8.23
N THR A 34 6.32 -7.21 -9.09
CA THR A 34 6.77 -5.88 -9.53
C THR A 34 5.82 -5.18 -10.51
N THR A 35 4.67 -5.78 -10.83
CA THR A 35 3.66 -5.22 -11.74
C THR A 35 2.35 -4.94 -11.01
N GLN A 36 1.91 -5.83 -10.11
CA GLN A 36 0.66 -5.66 -9.38
C GLN A 36 0.59 -6.56 -8.14
N GLY A 37 -0.33 -6.23 -7.24
CA GLY A 37 -0.61 -7.06 -6.08
C GLY A 37 -1.71 -6.52 -5.20
N GLN A 38 -1.90 -7.19 -4.07
CA GLN A 38 -2.91 -6.88 -3.07
C GLN A 38 -2.30 -6.86 -1.67
N PHE A 39 -2.88 -6.01 -0.83
CA PHE A 39 -2.43 -5.86 0.54
C PHE A 39 -3.61 -5.69 1.49
N SER A 40 -3.38 -6.07 2.74
CA SER A 40 -4.25 -5.76 3.86
C SER A 40 -3.42 -5.34 5.06
N GLY A 41 -3.82 -4.24 5.69
CA GLY A 41 -3.19 -3.70 6.88
C GLY A 41 -4.17 -3.72 8.04
N VAL A 42 -3.66 -3.97 9.24
CA VAL A 42 -4.43 -3.80 10.48
C VAL A 42 -4.07 -2.45 11.08
N THR A 43 -5.10 -1.67 11.43
CA THR A 43 -4.96 -0.42 12.17
C THR A 43 -5.76 -0.52 13.47
N PRO A 44 -5.48 0.30 14.50
CA PRO A 44 -6.26 0.30 15.73
C PRO A 44 -7.76 0.55 15.52
N VAL A 45 -8.10 1.24 14.44
CA VAL A 45 -9.47 1.63 14.07
C VAL A 45 -10.11 0.69 13.05
N GLY A 46 -9.44 -0.42 12.69
CA GLY A 46 -9.97 -1.46 11.80
C GLY A 46 -9.01 -1.88 10.69
N LYS A 47 -9.48 -2.75 9.80
CA LYS A 47 -8.68 -3.29 8.69
C LYS A 47 -8.81 -2.42 7.45
N VAL A 48 -7.70 -2.24 6.75
CA VAL A 48 -7.63 -1.60 5.43
C VAL A 48 -7.23 -2.66 4.42
N LYS A 49 -7.89 -2.71 3.27
CA LYS A 49 -7.49 -3.56 2.14
C LYS A 49 -7.34 -2.72 0.89
N GLY A 50 -6.37 -3.08 0.09
CA GLY A 50 -6.14 -2.43 -1.18
C GLY A 50 -5.37 -3.31 -2.14
N LYS A 51 -5.17 -2.75 -3.32
CA LYS A 51 -4.33 -3.30 -4.38
C LYS A 51 -3.39 -2.24 -4.90
N TYR A 52 -2.28 -2.68 -5.46
CA TYR A 52 -1.34 -1.79 -6.14
C TYR A 52 -1.12 -2.27 -7.58
N THR A 53 -0.82 -1.33 -8.46
CA THR A 53 -0.42 -1.57 -9.84
C THR A 53 0.72 -0.62 -10.18
N VAL A 54 1.74 -1.13 -10.86
CA VAL A 54 2.92 -0.37 -11.24
C VAL A 54 2.74 0.08 -12.69
N ASN A 55 2.75 1.39 -12.89
CA ASN A 55 2.61 2.00 -14.21
C ASN A 55 3.95 1.99 -14.98
N ALA A 56 3.89 2.29 -16.27
CA ALA A 56 5.07 2.32 -17.15
C ALA A 56 6.20 3.25 -16.65
N ASN A 57 5.84 4.31 -15.90
CA ASN A 57 6.79 5.25 -15.30
C ASN A 57 7.38 4.76 -13.98
N LYS A 58 7.15 3.49 -13.59
CA LYS A 58 7.47 2.88 -12.28
C LYS A 58 6.69 3.46 -11.10
N ASP A 59 5.76 4.37 -11.35
CA ASP A 59 4.83 4.87 -10.34
C ASP A 59 3.88 3.78 -9.88
N ILE A 60 3.64 3.73 -8.57
CA ILE A 60 2.79 2.74 -7.93
C ILE A 60 1.42 3.39 -7.69
N GLU A 61 0.42 2.97 -8.46
CA GLU A 61 -0.97 3.33 -8.20
C GLU A 61 -1.52 2.42 -7.10
N ILE A 62 -2.01 3.03 -6.03
CA ILE A 62 -2.66 2.36 -4.91
C ILE A 62 -4.16 2.56 -5.01
N THR A 63 -4.93 1.47 -4.95
CA THR A 63 -6.39 1.49 -4.86
C THR A 63 -6.85 0.89 -3.54
N ILE A 64 -7.54 1.69 -2.72
CA ILE A 64 -8.16 1.22 -1.48
C ILE A 64 -9.53 0.64 -1.81
N THR A 65 -9.67 -0.68 -1.58
CA THR A 65 -10.89 -1.44 -1.85
C THR A 65 -11.79 -1.51 -0.63
N ASP A 66 -11.22 -1.56 0.57
CA ASP A 66 -11.94 -1.66 1.83
C ASP A 66 -11.22 -0.84 2.90
N LYS A 67 -11.97 -0.09 3.70
CA LYS A 67 -11.42 0.70 4.80
C LYS A 67 -12.45 0.89 5.91
N PRO A 68 -12.01 1.14 7.15
CA PRO A 68 -12.92 1.51 8.22
C PRO A 68 -13.60 2.85 7.90
N PHE A 69 -14.89 2.98 8.24
CA PHE A 69 -15.63 4.24 8.08
C PHE A 69 -15.00 5.38 8.88
N ILE A 70 -14.51 5.06 10.08
CA ILE A 70 -13.88 6.01 11.01
C ILE A 70 -12.45 6.41 10.61
N ALA A 71 -11.82 5.71 9.66
CA ALA A 71 -10.48 6.04 9.18
C ALA A 71 -10.56 7.01 7.98
N PRO A 72 -10.09 8.26 8.13
CA PRO A 72 -10.02 9.20 7.01
C PRO A 72 -9.07 8.69 5.94
N MET A 73 -9.43 8.92 4.66
CA MET A 73 -8.57 8.52 3.54
C MET A 73 -7.18 9.17 3.62
N ALA A 74 -7.09 10.44 4.03
CA ALA A 74 -5.82 11.15 4.18
C ALA A 74 -4.85 10.45 5.15
N ILE A 75 -5.34 9.87 6.25
CA ILE A 75 -4.50 9.15 7.21
C ILE A 75 -3.98 7.84 6.60
N ILE A 76 -4.85 7.11 5.90
CA ILE A 76 -4.48 5.86 5.22
C ILE A 76 -3.44 6.14 4.14
N GLU A 77 -3.69 7.16 3.30
CA GLU A 77 -2.79 7.58 2.24
C GLU A 77 -1.42 8.00 2.80
N ASN A 78 -1.38 8.88 3.81
CA ASN A 78 -0.13 9.28 4.46
C ASN A 78 0.63 8.07 5.00
N LYS A 79 -0.07 7.15 5.68
CA LYS A 79 0.59 5.96 6.25
C LYS A 79 1.15 5.02 5.19
N ILE A 80 0.46 4.90 4.06
CA ILE A 80 0.94 4.12 2.93
C ILE A 80 2.15 4.80 2.31
N ARG A 81 2.09 6.13 2.07
CA ARG A 81 3.23 6.91 1.56
C ARG A 81 4.48 6.75 2.42
N ASP A 82 4.33 6.74 3.75
CA ASP A 82 5.44 6.50 4.69
C ASP A 82 6.13 5.14 4.49
N TYR A 83 5.44 4.14 3.93
CA TYR A 83 6.06 2.82 3.67
C TYR A 83 6.88 2.80 2.38
N PHE A 84 6.64 3.75 1.48
CA PHE A 84 7.34 3.89 0.20
C PHE A 84 8.40 5.01 0.21
N ALA A 85 8.45 5.83 1.27
CA ALA A 85 9.50 6.81 1.53
C ALA A 85 10.78 6.14 2.05
#